data_AF-A0A9D5UZZ2-F1
#
_entry.id   AF-A0A9D5UZZ2-F1
#
_cell.length_a   1.000
_cell.length_b   1.000
_cell.length_c   1.000
_cell.angle_alpha   90.00
_cell.angle_beta   90.00
_cell.angle_gamma   90.00
#
_symmetry.space_group_name_H-M   'P 1'
#
loop_
_entity.id
_entity.type
_entity.pdbx_description
1 polymer ?
#
loop_
_entity_poly.entity_id
_entity_poly.type
_entity_poly.pdbx_seq_one_letter_code
_entity_poly.pdbx_strand_id
1 'polypeptide(L)'
;MLRNYDPGELRTKHKWKKPNAGFVSDGHMEIGKCPETMDLKLAEKLLNGGIVYPKENDIQPQRIYNVYLGVVYRAEPTQPGVSFHGFPEKEIKGRRVPPTVLFQLAKKAQADGTFQLFKTWMKDHLPQGWKIVAPKFR
;
A
#
# COMPACT_ATOMS: atom_id res chain seq x y z
N MET A 1 8.97 -5.05 -17.01
CA MET A 1 9.79 -3.84 -16.74
C MET A 1 9.87 -3.66 -15.24
N LEU A 2 11.09 -3.40 -14.73
CA LEU A 2 11.29 -2.99 -13.34
C LEU A 2 10.91 -1.50 -13.21
N ARG A 3 10.27 -1.15 -12.10
CA ARG A 3 9.84 0.20 -11.75
C ARG A 3 10.77 0.73 -10.68
N ASN A 4 11.16 2.00 -10.80
CA ASN A 4 12.03 2.65 -9.83
C ASN A 4 11.21 3.22 -8.67
N TYR A 5 11.67 2.97 -7.45
CA TYR A 5 11.07 3.60 -6.28
C TYR A 5 11.67 4.99 -6.06
N ASP A 6 10.78 5.98 -5.96
CA ASP A 6 11.13 7.35 -5.64
C ASP A 6 10.62 7.67 -4.22
N PRO A 7 11.50 7.93 -3.25
CA PRO A 7 11.11 8.35 -1.91
C PRO A 7 10.49 9.75 -1.88
N GLY A 8 10.54 10.52 -2.98
CA GLY A 8 10.14 11.91 -3.06
C GLY A 8 11.25 12.84 -2.55
N GLU A 9 11.76 13.71 -3.42
CA GLU A 9 12.74 14.73 -3.03
C GLU A 9 12.17 15.61 -1.89
N LEU A 10 13.00 15.90 -0.89
CA LEU A 10 12.69 16.72 0.31
C LEU A 10 11.77 16.11 1.38
N ARG A 11 11.38 14.84 1.26
CA ARG A 11 10.53 14.19 2.27
C ARG A 11 11.31 13.24 3.18
N THR A 12 12.10 13.80 4.10
CA THR A 12 12.60 13.07 5.30
C THR A 12 11.47 12.46 6.16
N LYS A 13 10.20 12.76 5.83
CA LYS A 13 8.97 12.36 6.52
C LYS A 13 8.46 10.96 6.19
N HIS A 14 9.11 10.11 5.39
CA HIS A 14 8.54 8.80 5.00
C HIS A 14 8.66 7.70 6.06
N LYS A 15 9.67 7.79 6.92
CA LYS A 15 9.86 6.84 8.02
C LYS A 15 9.65 7.54 9.35
N TRP A 16 9.10 6.81 10.29
CA TRP A 16 9.18 7.16 11.71
C TRP A 16 10.00 6.10 12.46
N LYS A 17 10.40 6.41 13.70
CA LYS A 17 11.17 5.50 14.57
C LYS A 17 10.30 4.43 15.22
N LYS A 18 9.28 3.93 14.50
CA LYS A 18 8.36 2.91 15.00
C LYS A 18 8.44 1.67 14.11
N PRO A 19 8.27 0.47 14.70
CA PRO A 19 8.38 -0.79 13.95
C PRO A 19 7.19 -1.06 13.03
N ASN A 20 6.06 -0.38 13.24
CA ASN A 20 4.82 -0.56 12.49
C ASN A 20 4.52 0.67 11.64
N ALA A 21 3.81 0.51 10.53
CA ALA A 21 3.32 1.64 9.75
C ALA A 21 2.15 2.34 10.46
N GLY A 22 1.82 3.55 10.06
CA GLY A 22 0.65 4.26 10.59
C GLY A 22 0.51 5.68 10.04
N PHE A 23 -0.27 6.50 10.73
CA PHE A 23 -0.58 7.86 10.32
C PHE A 23 -0.26 8.86 11.43
N VAL A 24 0.14 10.07 11.03
CA VAL A 24 0.29 11.21 11.94
C VAL A 24 -0.47 12.40 11.37
N SER A 25 -1.13 13.16 12.24
CA SER A 25 -1.77 14.41 11.86
C SER A 25 -0.74 15.53 11.75
N ASP A 26 -0.73 16.22 10.62
CA ASP A 26 0.06 17.43 10.34
C ASP A 26 -0.92 18.50 9.83
N GLY A 27 -1.38 19.35 10.75
CA GLY A 27 -2.48 20.28 10.51
C GLY A 27 -3.80 19.55 10.19
N HIS A 28 -4.38 19.84 9.01
CA HIS A 28 -5.62 19.22 8.52
C HIS A 28 -5.39 17.93 7.72
N MET A 29 -4.14 17.47 7.59
CA MET A 29 -3.79 16.31 6.77
C MET A 29 -3.25 15.17 7.64
N GLU A 30 -3.62 13.94 7.29
CA GLU A 30 -2.97 12.75 7.85
C GLU A 30 -1.88 12.25 6.90
N ILE A 31 -0.67 12.14 7.40
CA ILE A 31 0.51 11.70 6.66
C ILE A 31 0.78 10.23 7.00
N GLY A 32 0.80 9.38 5.98
CA GLY A 32 1.21 7.99 6.11
C GLY A 32 2.71 7.87 6.41
N LYS A 33 3.07 7.00 7.35
CA LYS A 33 4.43 6.72 7.80
C LYS A 33 4.74 5.24 7.62
N CYS A 34 5.84 4.95 6.92
CA CYS A 34 6.40 3.62 6.81
C CYS A 34 7.15 3.24 8.10
N PRO A 35 7.23 1.93 8.43
CA PRO A 35 8.01 1.46 9.57
C PRO A 35 9.50 1.74 9.36
N GLU A 36 10.26 1.86 10.44
CA GLU A 36 11.70 2.18 10.34
C GLU A 36 12.48 1.13 9.55
N THR A 37 12.01 -0.12 9.61
CA THR A 37 12.60 -1.31 8.98
C THR A 37 12.45 -1.30 7.46
N MET A 38 11.62 -0.43 6.88
CA MET A 38 11.43 -0.35 5.43
C MET A 38 12.53 0.47 4.77
N ASP A 39 13.61 -0.16 4.32
CA ASP A 39 14.63 0.50 3.51
C ASP A 39 14.21 0.71 2.02
N LEU A 40 15.02 1.45 1.26
CA LEU A 40 14.72 1.75 -0.15
C LEU A 40 14.69 0.49 -1.02
N LYS A 41 15.58 -0.47 -0.74
CA LYS A 41 15.64 -1.74 -1.47
C LYS A 41 14.37 -2.55 -1.24
N LEU A 42 13.88 -2.58 -0.02
CA LEU A 42 12.62 -3.23 0.33
C LEU A 42 11.45 -2.49 -0.29
N ALA A 43 11.42 -1.15 -0.24
CA ALA A 43 10.36 -0.37 -0.87
C ALA A 43 10.27 -0.63 -2.38
N GLU A 44 11.41 -0.69 -3.07
CA GLU A 44 11.47 -1.04 -4.50
C GLU A 44 11.07 -2.48 -4.77
N LYS A 45 11.48 -3.43 -3.93
CA LYS A 45 11.02 -4.83 -4.01
C LYS A 45 9.51 -4.92 -3.86
N LEU A 46 8.93 -4.18 -2.90
CA LEU A 46 7.49 -4.13 -2.67
C LEU A 46 6.76 -3.46 -3.84
N LEU A 47 7.30 -2.39 -4.41
CA LEU A 47 6.76 -1.73 -5.60
C LEU A 47 6.71 -2.69 -6.79
N ASN A 48 7.79 -3.42 -7.05
CA ASN A 48 7.89 -4.33 -8.18
C ASN A 48 7.05 -5.60 -8.01
N GLY A 49 6.81 -6.05 -6.77
CA GLY A 49 5.94 -7.18 -6.44
C GLY A 49 4.46 -6.84 -6.19
N GLY A 50 4.07 -5.60 -6.42
CA GLY A 50 2.71 -5.10 -6.18
C GLY A 50 1.70 -5.46 -7.26
N ILE A 51 0.42 -5.42 -6.89
CA ILE A 51 -0.74 -5.60 -7.75
C ILE A 51 -0.98 -4.31 -8.51
N VAL A 52 -0.85 -4.37 -9.82
CA VAL A 52 -1.08 -3.25 -10.72
C VAL A 52 -2.59 -2.99 -10.88
N TYR A 53 -3.01 -1.74 -10.70
CA TYR A 53 -4.36 -1.30 -11.00
C TYR A 53 -4.33 -0.22 -12.10
N PRO A 54 -4.75 -0.57 -13.34
CA PRO A 54 -4.80 0.38 -14.45
C PRO A 54 -5.99 1.33 -14.32
N LYS A 55 -5.92 2.48 -15.00
CA LYS A 55 -7.11 3.27 -15.34
C LYS A 55 -7.56 2.87 -16.74
N GLU A 56 -8.86 2.83 -16.99
CA GLU A 56 -9.38 2.62 -18.34
C GLU A 56 -8.72 3.61 -19.31
N ASN A 57 -8.18 3.08 -20.42
CA ASN A 57 -7.47 3.78 -21.51
C ASN A 57 -6.05 4.30 -21.24
N ASP A 58 -5.42 4.04 -20.08
CA ASP A 58 -4.01 4.40 -19.85
C ASP A 58 -3.04 3.24 -20.12
N ILE A 59 -1.93 3.54 -20.82
CA ILE A 59 -0.83 2.59 -21.09
C ILE A 59 -0.01 2.30 -19.81
N GLN A 60 -0.09 3.17 -18.81
CA GLN A 60 0.71 3.10 -17.59
C GLN A 60 -0.14 2.89 -16.33
N PRO A 61 0.37 2.15 -15.33
CA PRO A 61 -0.39 1.90 -14.12
C PRO A 61 -0.54 3.18 -13.29
N GLN A 62 -1.77 3.57 -13.00
CA GLN A 62 -2.02 4.72 -12.14
C GLN A 62 -1.75 4.42 -10.67
N ARG A 63 -1.96 3.16 -10.26
CA ARG A 63 -1.78 2.73 -8.87
C ARG A 63 -1.19 1.35 -8.82
N ILE A 64 -0.31 1.14 -7.86
CA ILE A 64 0.23 -0.18 -7.52
C ILE A 64 -0.05 -0.41 -6.05
N TYR A 65 -0.67 -1.53 -5.73
CA TYR A 65 -1.01 -1.87 -4.36
C TYR A 65 -0.16 -3.02 -3.87
N ASN A 66 0.26 -2.98 -2.60
CA ASN A 66 0.92 -4.12 -1.98
C ASN A 66 0.55 -4.25 -0.51
N VAL A 67 0.85 -5.39 0.09
CA VAL A 67 0.74 -5.62 1.52
C VAL A 67 2.13 -5.92 2.08
N TYR A 68 2.44 -5.31 3.23
CA TYR A 68 3.68 -5.58 3.96
C TYR A 68 3.43 -5.44 5.46
N LEU A 69 3.78 -6.49 6.22
CA LEU A 69 3.49 -6.59 7.66
C LEU A 69 2.00 -6.35 7.97
N GLY A 70 1.12 -6.88 7.11
CA GLY A 70 -0.32 -6.66 7.17
C GLY A 70 -0.81 -5.27 6.77
N VAL A 71 0.06 -4.30 6.53
CA VAL A 71 -0.35 -2.95 6.13
C VAL A 71 -0.57 -2.87 4.62
N VAL A 72 -1.66 -2.24 4.20
CA VAL A 72 -1.91 -1.96 2.78
C VAL A 72 -1.12 -0.72 2.38
N TYR A 73 -0.37 -0.83 1.29
CA TYR A 73 0.36 0.27 0.66
C TYR A 73 -0.22 0.55 -0.71
N ARG A 74 -0.18 1.82 -1.10
CA ARG A 74 -0.43 2.28 -2.45
C ARG A 74 0.78 3.06 -2.94
N ALA A 75 1.17 2.82 -4.18
CA ALA A 75 2.12 3.64 -4.91
C ALA A 75 1.45 4.33 -6.09
N GLU A 76 1.82 5.59 -6.31
CA GLU A 76 1.38 6.44 -7.42
C GLU A 76 2.61 6.92 -8.22
N PRO A 77 2.50 7.17 -9.53
CA PRO A 77 3.60 7.70 -10.32
C PRO A 77 4.06 9.05 -9.78
N THR A 78 5.37 9.25 -9.62
CA THR A 78 5.97 10.58 -9.42
C THR A 78 6.38 11.19 -10.76
N GLN A 79 6.99 10.37 -11.61
CA GLN A 79 7.19 10.66 -13.02
C GLN A 79 6.54 9.53 -13.84
N PRO A 80 5.48 9.83 -14.65
CA PRO A 80 4.78 8.84 -15.44
C PRO A 80 5.74 7.96 -16.27
N GLY A 81 5.73 6.66 -16.01
CA GLY A 81 6.51 5.67 -16.74
C GLY A 81 7.94 5.49 -16.26
N VAL A 82 8.37 6.28 -15.27
CA VAL A 82 9.74 6.30 -14.78
C VAL A 82 9.82 5.89 -13.32
N SER A 83 9.04 6.52 -12.45
CA SER A 83 9.18 6.36 -11.00
C SER A 83 7.85 6.42 -10.26
N PHE A 84 7.82 5.75 -9.10
CA PHE A 84 6.63 5.65 -8.26
C PHE A 84 6.98 5.90 -6.80
N HIS A 85 6.05 6.55 -6.10
CA HIS A 85 6.14 6.77 -4.67
C HIS A 85 5.07 6.00 -3.92
N GLY A 86 5.49 5.20 -2.93
CA GLY A 86 4.64 4.32 -2.13
C GLY A 86 4.43 4.80 -0.69
N PHE A 87 3.21 4.70 -0.19
CA PHE A 87 2.81 5.09 1.17
C PHE A 87 1.69 4.19 1.73
N PRO A 88 1.52 4.12 3.06
CA PRO A 88 0.41 3.39 3.67
C PRO A 88 -0.95 3.93 3.19
N GLU A 89 -1.83 3.03 2.80
CA GLU A 89 -3.16 3.35 2.26
C GLU A 89 -4.20 3.33 3.37
N LYS A 90 -5.03 4.37 3.37
CA LYS A 90 -6.27 4.46 4.14
C LYS A 90 -7.40 4.91 3.22
N GLU A 91 -8.63 4.60 3.60
CA GLU A 91 -9.80 5.11 2.91
C GLU A 91 -9.91 6.62 3.09
N ILE A 92 -10.18 7.29 1.98
CA ILE A 92 -10.55 8.70 1.95
C ILE A 92 -11.84 8.76 1.14
N LYS A 93 -12.78 9.64 1.53
CA LYS A 93 -14.08 9.78 0.84
C LYS A 93 -13.85 9.94 -0.68
N GLY A 94 -14.45 9.05 -1.47
CA GLY A 94 -14.31 9.02 -2.94
C GLY A 94 -13.08 8.29 -3.48
N ARG A 95 -12.21 7.72 -2.62
CA ARG A 95 -11.02 6.95 -3.01
C ARG A 95 -10.99 5.63 -2.25
N ARG A 96 -11.42 4.56 -2.93
CA ARG A 96 -11.46 3.20 -2.40
C ARG A 96 -10.48 2.29 -3.12
N VAL A 97 -9.92 1.33 -2.39
CA VAL A 97 -9.18 0.22 -2.99
C VAL A 97 -10.18 -0.72 -3.67
N PRO A 98 -9.95 -1.13 -4.94
CA PRO A 98 -10.85 -2.02 -5.65
C PRO A 98 -11.00 -3.38 -4.94
N PRO A 99 -12.21 -3.98 -4.88
CA PRO A 99 -12.42 -5.28 -4.23
C PRO A 99 -11.52 -6.40 -4.77
N THR A 100 -11.26 -6.42 -6.08
CA THR A 100 -10.38 -7.40 -6.72
C THR A 100 -8.93 -7.27 -6.25
N VAL A 101 -8.46 -6.04 -6.03
CA VAL A 101 -7.13 -5.75 -5.48
C VAL A 101 -7.08 -6.19 -4.02
N LEU A 102 -8.09 -5.83 -3.21
CA LEU A 102 -8.15 -6.22 -1.82
C LEU A 102 -8.13 -7.76 -1.64
N PHE A 103 -8.73 -8.52 -2.58
CA PHE A 103 -8.75 -9.98 -2.51
C PHE A 103 -7.35 -10.56 -2.76
N GLN A 104 -6.62 -10.00 -3.72
CA GLN A 104 -5.24 -10.38 -3.99
C GLN A 104 -4.31 -9.99 -2.83
N LEU A 105 -4.51 -8.83 -2.21
CA LEU A 105 -3.77 -8.41 -1.02
C LEU A 105 -4.03 -9.36 0.16
N ALA A 106 -5.29 -9.76 0.38
CA ALA A 106 -5.63 -10.74 1.41
C ALA A 106 -4.91 -12.08 1.20
N LYS A 107 -4.86 -12.58 -0.05
CA LYS A 107 -4.10 -13.80 -0.38
C LYS A 107 -2.61 -13.65 -0.11
N LYS A 108 -2.00 -12.51 -0.47
CA LYS A 108 -0.58 -12.23 -0.18
C LYS A 108 -0.32 -12.20 1.33
N ALA A 109 -1.19 -11.55 2.10
CA ALA A 109 -1.11 -11.49 3.56
C ALA A 109 -1.29 -12.87 4.23
N GLN A 110 -2.04 -13.78 3.61
CA GLN A 110 -2.10 -15.17 4.09
C GLN A 110 -0.81 -15.92 3.79
N ALA A 111 -0.28 -15.78 2.58
CA ALA A 111 0.94 -16.45 2.16
C ALA A 111 2.17 -16.01 2.96
N ASP A 112 2.22 -14.76 3.42
CA ASP A 112 3.32 -14.23 4.24
C ASP A 112 3.09 -14.35 5.77
N GLY A 113 1.97 -14.95 6.19
CA GLY A 113 1.63 -15.14 7.60
C GLY A 113 1.12 -13.88 8.33
N THR A 114 0.91 -12.76 7.63
CA THR A 114 0.52 -11.47 8.24
C THR A 114 -0.98 -11.18 8.18
N PHE A 115 -1.80 -12.17 7.83
CA PHE A 115 -3.24 -11.99 7.58
C PHE A 115 -4.03 -11.40 8.75
N GLN A 116 -3.68 -11.72 10.01
CA GLN A 116 -4.35 -11.13 11.17
C GLN A 116 -4.08 -9.62 11.26
N LEU A 117 -2.83 -9.20 11.03
CA LEU A 117 -2.46 -7.78 10.97
C LEU A 117 -3.16 -7.07 9.81
N PHE A 118 -3.30 -7.75 8.67
CA PHE A 118 -4.08 -7.25 7.53
C PHE A 118 -5.54 -7.01 7.88
N LYS A 119 -6.20 -7.93 8.56
CA LYS A 119 -7.59 -7.71 9.00
C LYS A 119 -7.71 -6.53 9.97
N THR A 120 -6.76 -6.37 10.88
CA THR A 120 -6.73 -5.22 11.80
C THR A 120 -6.57 -3.92 11.01
N TRP A 121 -5.59 -3.84 10.11
CA TRP A 121 -5.41 -2.68 9.24
C TRP A 121 -6.68 -2.35 8.42
N MET A 122 -7.32 -3.37 7.85
CA MET A 122 -8.54 -3.21 7.09
C MET A 122 -9.68 -2.65 7.94
N LYS A 123 -9.84 -3.12 9.17
CA LYS A 123 -10.88 -2.66 10.11
C LYS A 123 -10.65 -1.20 10.52
N ASP A 124 -9.41 -0.83 10.76
CA ASP A 124 -9.05 0.47 11.34
C ASP A 124 -8.94 1.56 10.28
N HIS A 125 -8.64 1.21 9.02
CA HIS A 125 -8.26 2.19 7.99
C HIS A 125 -8.94 2.03 6.63
N LEU A 126 -9.72 0.97 6.36
CA LEU A 126 -10.30 0.71 5.03
C LEU A 126 -11.81 0.35 5.14
N PRO A 127 -12.57 0.28 4.01
CA PRO A 127 -14.02 0.36 4.08
C PRO A 127 -14.69 -0.72 4.91
N GLN A 128 -15.54 -0.27 5.84
CA GLN A 128 -16.48 -1.11 6.56
C GLN A 128 -17.58 -1.58 5.62
N GLY A 129 -17.74 -2.90 5.50
CA GLY A 129 -18.73 -3.54 4.61
C GLY A 129 -18.15 -4.69 3.81
N TRP A 130 -16.83 -4.80 3.71
CA TRP A 130 -16.19 -5.94 3.08
C TRP A 130 -16.00 -7.08 4.10
N LYS A 131 -16.76 -8.17 3.93
CA LYS A 131 -16.55 -9.40 4.70
C LYS A 131 -15.29 -10.06 4.15
N ILE A 132 -14.17 -9.93 4.86
CA ILE A 132 -12.95 -10.67 4.55
C ILE A 132 -13.23 -12.15 4.84
N VAL A 133 -13.76 -12.85 3.85
CA VAL A 133 -13.82 -14.31 3.88
C VAL A 133 -12.45 -14.78 3.43
N ALA A 134 -11.68 -15.37 4.34
CA ALA A 134 -10.45 -16.06 3.97
C ALA A 134 -10.78 -17.02 2.81
N PRO A 135 -10.09 -16.94 1.66
CA PRO A 135 -10.29 -17.93 0.62
C PRO A 135 -10.00 -19.30 1.22
N LYS A 136 -11.01 -20.19 1.18
CA LYS A 136 -10.82 -21.60 1.52
C LYS A 136 -10.00 -22.20 0.38
N PHE A 137 -8.74 -22.48 0.63
CA PHE A 137 -7.96 -23.33 -0.27
C PHE A 137 -8.50 -24.76 -0.08
N ARG A 138 -9.09 -25.32 -1.14
CA ARG A 138 -9.33 -26.76 -1.26
C ARG A 138 -8.07 -27.44 -1.76
#